data_AF-A0A1V2V373-F1
#
_entry.id   AF-A0A1V2V373-F1
#
_cell.length_a   1.000
_cell.length_b   1.000
_cell.length_c   1.000
_cell.angle_alpha   90.00
_cell.angle_beta   90.00
_cell.angle_gamma   90.00
#
_symmetry.space_group_name_H-M   'P 1'
#
loop_
_entity.id
_entity.type
_entity.pdbx_description
1 polymer ?
#
loop_
_entity_poly.entity_id
_entity_poly.type
_entity_poly.pdbx_seq_one_letter_code
_entity_poly.pdbx_strand_id
1 'polypeptide(L)'
;MPLIIPVAIDEGALEVLWYSPFENIEDIMLWWEAQESIDIYKYKTDLEAAEAILSNGKIVSVKTEEQYDLYYAISAKAETVTLMIDTDYNSRLSYKGKKYFHKGKLIFPPLI
;
A
#
# COMPACT_ATOMS: atom_id res chain seq x y z
N MET A 1 -0.19 19.82 1.35
CA MET A 1 0.19 19.18 0.06
C MET A 1 -0.26 17.74 0.13
N PRO A 2 -0.83 17.17 -0.94
CA PRO A 2 -1.22 15.77 -0.96
C PRO A 2 0.00 14.87 -0.74
N LEU A 3 -0.16 13.83 0.09
CA LEU A 3 0.91 12.87 0.37
C LEU A 3 1.08 11.90 -0.80
N ILE A 4 2.33 11.72 -1.24
CA ILE A 4 2.70 10.72 -2.23
C ILE A 4 3.14 9.46 -1.49
N ILE A 5 2.42 8.37 -1.70
CA ILE A 5 2.58 7.12 -0.98
C ILE A 5 3.09 6.06 -1.95
N PRO A 6 4.27 5.48 -1.71
CA PRO A 6 4.73 4.29 -2.41
C PRO A 6 3.85 3.10 -2.02
N VAL A 7 3.32 2.40 -3.03
CA VAL A 7 2.50 1.21 -2.85
C VAL A 7 3.04 0.07 -3.70
N ALA A 8 3.31 -1.07 -3.05
CA ALA A 8 3.56 -2.34 -3.71
C ALA A 8 2.28 -3.17 -3.72
N ILE A 9 1.89 -3.70 -4.87
CA ILE A 9 0.76 -4.61 -5.07
C ILE A 9 1.33 -6.01 -5.37
N ASP A 10 0.72 -7.06 -4.84
CA ASP A 10 1.14 -8.47 -5.04
C ASP A 10 2.63 -8.69 -4.72
N GLU A 11 3.02 -8.34 -3.48
CA GLU A 11 4.41 -8.36 -3.00
C GLU A 11 5.43 -7.66 -3.93
N GLY A 12 4.97 -6.66 -4.70
CA GLY A 12 5.80 -5.84 -5.58
C GLY A 12 5.78 -6.24 -7.05
N ALA A 13 4.89 -7.15 -7.48
CA ALA A 13 4.68 -7.43 -8.91
C ALA A 13 4.25 -6.16 -9.68
N LEU A 14 3.49 -5.28 -9.01
CA LEU A 14 3.19 -3.93 -9.48
C LEU A 14 3.56 -2.91 -8.40
N GLU A 15 4.40 -1.94 -8.76
CA GLU A 15 4.68 -0.77 -7.92
C GLU A 15 3.96 0.46 -8.48
N VAL A 16 3.31 1.22 -7.60
CA VAL A 16 2.61 2.46 -7.95
C VAL A 16 2.94 3.59 -6.97
N LEU A 17 2.90 4.81 -7.48
CA LEU A 17 2.83 6.01 -6.66
C LEU A 17 1.37 6.42 -6.51
N TRP A 18 0.88 6.41 -5.28
CA TRP A 18 -0.44 6.91 -4.94
C TRP A 18 -0.36 8.35 -4.47
N TYR A 19 -0.84 9.26 -5.31
CA TYR A 19 -1.05 10.66 -4.97
C TYR A 19 -2.36 10.74 -4.18
N SER A 20 -2.24 10.51 -2.88
CA SER A 20 -3.38 10.39 -1.98
C SER A 20 -4.07 11.74 -1.76
N PRO A 21 -5.39 11.76 -1.47
CA PRO A 21 -6.12 12.98 -1.14
C PRO A 21 -5.83 13.47 0.28
N PHE A 22 -5.10 12.69 1.08
CA PHE A 22 -4.86 12.96 2.49
C PHE A 22 -3.76 14.00 2.67
N GLU A 23 -3.93 14.85 3.69
CA GLU A 23 -2.98 15.92 4.00
C GLU A 23 -2.01 15.54 5.11
N ASN A 24 -2.33 14.52 5.91
CA ASN A 24 -1.51 14.06 7.03
C ASN A 24 -1.50 12.53 7.13
N ILE A 25 -0.61 12.01 7.97
CA ILE A 25 -0.37 10.57 8.11
C ILE A 25 -1.48 9.91 8.91
N GLU A 26 -2.03 10.62 9.90
CA GLU A 26 -3.11 10.15 10.77
C GLU A 26 -4.36 9.78 9.96
N ASP A 27 -4.72 10.57 8.95
CA ASP A 27 -5.86 10.30 8.07
C ASP A 27 -5.65 9.02 7.24
N ILE A 28 -4.41 8.75 6.80
CA ILE A 28 -4.07 7.51 6.08
C ILE A 28 -4.19 6.30 7.01
N MET A 29 -3.72 6.44 8.26
CA MET A 29 -3.84 5.39 9.27
C MET A 29 -5.31 5.07 9.56
N LEU A 30 -6.15 6.09 9.71
CA LEU A 30 -7.60 5.93 9.90
C LEU A 30 -8.27 5.30 8.67
N TRP A 31 -7.90 5.74 7.47
CA TRP A 31 -8.40 5.14 6.22
C TRP A 31 -8.04 3.66 6.12
N TRP A 32 -6.81 3.30 6.51
CA TRP A 32 -6.32 1.92 6.54
C TRP A 32 -7.14 1.06 7.51
N GLU A 33 -7.33 1.53 8.74
CA GLU A 33 -8.13 0.84 9.77
C GLU A 33 -9.60 0.69 9.38
N ALA A 34 -10.14 1.66 8.63
CA ALA A 34 -11.53 1.64 8.17
C ALA A 34 -11.78 0.70 6.98
N GLN A 35 -10.74 0.19 6.31
CA GLN A 35 -10.93 -0.77 5.21
C GLN A 35 -11.54 -2.07 5.76
N GLU A 36 -12.69 -2.50 5.24
CA GLU A 36 -13.25 -3.79 5.67
C GLU A 36 -12.46 -4.98 5.10
N SER A 37 -11.84 -4.79 3.93
CA SER A 37 -11.06 -5.81 3.24
C SER A 37 -10.07 -5.18 2.27
N ILE A 38 -8.89 -5.78 2.18
CA ILE A 38 -7.84 -5.48 1.22
C ILE A 38 -7.42 -6.84 0.64
N ASP A 39 -8.03 -7.24 -0.46
CA ASP A 39 -7.76 -8.53 -1.11
C ASP A 39 -7.74 -8.36 -2.63
N ILE A 40 -6.53 -8.43 -3.19
CA ILE A 40 -6.29 -8.19 -4.62
C ILE A 40 -6.86 -9.28 -5.51
N TYR A 41 -7.02 -10.51 -5.00
CA TYR A 41 -7.48 -11.66 -5.80
C TYR A 41 -8.98 -11.61 -6.14
N LYS A 42 -9.69 -10.60 -5.62
CA LYS A 42 -11.07 -10.26 -6.02
C LYS A 42 -11.14 -9.58 -7.40
N TYR A 43 -10.02 -9.07 -7.90
CA TYR A 43 -9.92 -8.31 -9.15
C TYR A 43 -9.19 -9.12 -10.23
N LYS A 44 -9.32 -8.70 -11.49
CA LYS A 44 -8.70 -9.43 -12.61
C LYS A 44 -7.22 -9.10 -12.81
N THR A 45 -6.82 -7.89 -12.39
CA THR A 45 -5.45 -7.40 -12.55
C THR A 45 -5.03 -6.58 -11.34
N ASP A 46 -3.72 -6.52 -11.09
CA ASP A 46 -3.15 -5.74 -9.99
C ASP A 46 -3.46 -4.24 -10.10
N LEU A 47 -3.53 -3.71 -11.33
CA LEU A 47 -3.88 -2.31 -11.57
C LEU A 47 -5.35 -2.04 -11.22
N GLU A 48 -6.26 -2.94 -11.61
CA GLU A 48 -7.68 -2.84 -11.24
C GLU A 48 -7.84 -2.92 -9.71
N ALA A 49 -7.10 -3.82 -9.05
CA ALA A 49 -7.08 -3.92 -7.60
C ALA A 49 -6.59 -2.61 -6.95
N ALA A 50 -5.50 -2.05 -7.46
CA ALA A 50 -4.95 -0.78 -6.99
C ALA A 50 -5.98 0.36 -7.14
N GLU A 51 -6.61 0.49 -8.31
CA GLU A 51 -7.62 1.52 -8.59
C GLU A 51 -8.85 1.39 -7.70
N ALA A 52 -9.33 0.16 -7.46
CA ALA A 52 -10.48 -0.07 -6.60
C ALA A 52 -10.18 0.20 -5.12
N ILE A 53 -9.05 -0.30 -4.61
CA ILE A 53 -8.68 -0.18 -3.19
C ILE A 53 -8.24 1.26 -2.86
N LEU A 54 -7.46 1.91 -3.74
CA LEU A 54 -6.90 3.26 -3.52
C LEU A 54 -7.75 4.41 -4.11
N SER A 55 -9.06 4.15 -4.32
CA SER A 55 -10.02 4.87 -5.17
C SER A 55 -10.22 6.38 -4.93
N ASN A 56 -9.54 7.00 -3.96
CA ASN A 56 -9.68 8.43 -3.63
C ASN A 56 -8.47 9.29 -4.04
N GLY A 57 -7.50 8.75 -4.78
CA GLY A 57 -6.34 9.50 -5.26
C GLY A 57 -5.97 9.18 -6.69
N LYS A 58 -4.94 9.85 -7.21
CA LYS A 58 -4.37 9.51 -8.52
C LYS A 58 -3.33 8.41 -8.35
N ILE A 59 -3.44 7.37 -9.17
CA ILE A 59 -2.47 6.27 -9.20
C ILE A 59 -1.59 6.43 -10.43
N VAL A 60 -0.28 6.26 -10.25
CA VAL A 60 0.69 6.23 -11.34
C VAL A 60 1.53 4.98 -11.20
N SER A 61 1.44 4.07 -12.16
CA SER A 61 2.33 2.92 -12.21
C SER A 61 3.77 3.35 -12.42
N VAL A 62 4.68 2.74 -11.66
CA VAL A 62 6.12 2.95 -11.78
C VAL A 62 6.62 2.07 -12.93
N LYS A 63 7.13 2.70 -14.00
CA LYS A 63 7.53 2.00 -15.24
C LYS A 63 8.87 2.50 -15.81
N THR A 64 9.39 3.60 -15.30
CA THR A 64 10.60 4.26 -15.79
C THR A 64 11.61 4.41 -14.65
N GLU A 65 12.90 4.48 -14.98
CA GLU A 65 13.98 4.63 -14.00
C GLU A 65 13.77 5.83 -13.07
N GLU A 66 13.41 7.00 -13.62
CA GLU A 66 13.11 8.20 -12.82
C GLU A 66 11.94 7.99 -11.82
N GLN A 67 10.94 7.19 -12.19
CA GLN A 67 9.83 6.86 -11.30
C GLN A 67 10.26 5.88 -10.21
N TYR A 68 11.13 4.91 -10.53
CA TYR A 68 11.70 4.00 -9.54
C TYR A 68 12.59 4.76 -8.55
N ASP A 69 13.44 5.67 -9.03
CA ASP A 69 14.26 6.54 -8.19
C ASP A 69 13.39 7.34 -7.21
N LEU A 70 12.31 7.94 -7.71
CA LEU A 70 11.36 8.66 -6.87
C LEU A 70 10.69 7.73 -5.85
N TYR A 71 10.21 6.57 -6.30
CA TYR A 71 9.54 5.58 -5.45
C TYR A 71 10.43 5.13 -4.29
N TYR A 72 11.67 4.73 -4.58
CA TYR A 72 12.61 4.27 -3.56
C TYR A 72 13.12 5.41 -2.68
N ALA A 73 13.34 6.60 -3.24
CA ALA A 73 13.71 7.79 -2.46
C ALA A 73 12.62 8.19 -1.45
N ILE A 74 11.34 8.06 -1.81
CA ILE A 74 10.22 8.30 -0.88
C ILE A 74 10.12 7.16 0.14
N SER A 75 10.22 5.91 -0.31
CA SER A 75 10.11 4.71 0.54
C SER A 75 11.19 4.64 1.63
N ALA A 76 12.38 5.18 1.36
CA ALA A 76 13.48 5.22 2.31
C ALA A 76 13.29 6.25 3.45
N LYS A 77 12.33 7.17 3.34
CA LYS A 77 12.09 8.19 4.37
C LYS A 77 11.34 7.58 5.56
N ALA A 78 11.94 7.64 6.75
CA ALA A 78 11.34 7.11 7.98
C ALA A 78 9.98 7.74 8.34
N GLU A 79 9.75 8.99 7.92
CA GLU A 79 8.55 9.77 8.21
C GLU A 79 7.46 9.63 7.12
N THR A 80 7.64 8.74 6.14
CA THR A 80 6.66 8.45 5.11
C THR A 80 5.91 7.15 5.43
N VAL A 81 4.63 7.09 5.05
CA VAL A 81 3.87 5.84 4.96
C VAL A 81 4.22 5.11 3.67
N THR A 82 4.42 3.80 3.75
CA THR A 82 4.43 2.91 2.58
C THR A 82 3.39 1.81 2.76
N LEU A 83 2.83 1.34 1.65
CA LEU A 83 1.82 0.27 1.64
C LEU A 83 2.34 -0.94 0.88
N MET A 84 2.03 -2.12 1.40
CA MET A 84 2.00 -3.35 0.61
C MET A 84 0.57 -3.87 0.66
N ILE A 85 -0.04 -4.04 -0.51
CA ILE A 85 -1.40 -4.50 -0.72
C ILE A 85 -1.36 -5.85 -1.41
N ASP A 86 -1.92 -6.84 -0.76
CA ASP A 86 -1.98 -8.24 -1.20
C ASP A 86 -3.33 -8.80 -0.69
N THR A 87 -3.31 -9.67 0.31
CA THR A 87 -4.53 -10.23 0.94
C THR A 87 -4.89 -9.53 2.24
N ASP A 88 -6.06 -9.86 2.79
CA ASP A 88 -6.56 -9.32 4.06
C ASP A 88 -5.57 -9.48 5.24
N TYR A 89 -4.64 -10.43 5.15
CA TYR A 89 -3.72 -10.79 6.23
C TYR A 89 -2.24 -10.50 5.93
N ASN A 90 -1.90 -10.38 4.65
CA ASN A 90 -0.53 -10.04 4.25
C ASN A 90 -0.36 -8.54 4.06
N SER A 91 -1.43 -7.86 3.65
CA SER A 91 -1.45 -6.40 3.46
C SER A 91 -0.99 -5.68 4.71
N ARG A 92 -0.11 -4.70 4.53
CA ARG A 92 0.52 -3.95 5.62
C ARG A 92 0.76 -2.49 5.25
N LEU A 93 0.49 -1.62 6.21
CA LEU A 93 0.98 -0.25 6.24
C LEU A 93 2.28 -0.21 7.05
N SER A 94 3.31 0.48 6.54
CA SER A 94 4.55 0.72 7.28
C SER A 94 4.75 2.20 7.55
N TYR A 95 5.07 2.57 8.79
CA TYR A 95 5.34 3.95 9.21
C TYR A 95 6.29 3.97 10.40
N LYS A 96 7.33 4.83 10.37
CA LYS A 96 8.34 4.95 11.44
C LYS A 96 8.91 3.61 11.92
N GLY A 97 9.19 2.70 10.98
CA GLY A 97 9.73 1.37 11.26
C GLY A 97 8.74 0.37 11.88
N LYS A 98 7.48 0.77 12.12
CA LYS A 98 6.41 -0.11 12.56
C LYS A 98 5.60 -0.62 11.37
N LYS A 99 5.06 -1.84 11.49
CA LYS A 99 4.17 -2.48 10.52
C LYS A 99 2.80 -2.68 11.14
N TYR A 100 1.76 -2.24 10.44
CA TYR A 100 0.35 -2.37 10.80
C TYR A 100 -0.31 -3.28 9.76
N PHE A 101 -0.55 -4.54 10.14
CA PHE A 101 -1.21 -5.53 9.27
C PHE A 101 -2.71 -5.26 9.23
N HIS A 102 -3.35 -5.53 8.09
CA HIS A 102 -4.77 -5.23 7.89
C HIS A 102 -5.70 -5.96 8.87
N LYS A 103 -5.83 -7.30 8.75
CA LYS A 103 -6.55 -8.15 9.73
C LYS A 103 -5.62 -8.91 10.68
N GLY A 104 -4.40 -8.41 10.87
CA GLY A 104 -3.35 -9.11 11.62
C GLY A 104 -2.64 -10.18 10.79
N LYS A 105 -1.78 -10.98 11.43
CA LYS A 105 -1.05 -12.07 10.77
C LYS A 105 -1.90 -13.33 10.74
N LEU A 106 -2.01 -13.98 9.58
CA LEU A 106 -2.40 -15.40 9.52
C LEU A 106 -1.34 -16.21 10.28
N ILE A 107 -1.69 -16.71 11.47
CA ILE A 107 -0.90 -17.74 12.14
C ILE A 107 -1.34 -19.06 11.53
N PHE A 108 -0.61 -19.56 10.54
CA PHE A 108 -0.75 -20.96 10.17
C PHE A 108 -0.22 -21.79 11.35
N PRO A 109 -1.03 -22.68 11.96
CA PRO A 109 -0.47 -23.66 12.88
C PRO A 109 0.59 -24.47 12.11
N PRO A 110 1.68 -24.91 12.77
CA PRO A 110 2.64 -25.78 12.12
C PRO A 110 1.90 -26.97 11.54
N LEU A 111 2.15 -27.27 10.26
CA LEU A 111 1.68 -28.49 9.62
C LEU A 111 2.17 -29.66 10.49
N ILE A 112 1.23 -30.36 11.12
CA ILE A 112 1.47 -31.58 11.92
C ILE A 112 1.75 -32.74 10.97
#